data_AF-A0A7S3CRJ4-F1
#
_entry.id   AF-A0A7S3CRJ4-F1
#
_cell.length_a   1.000
_cell.length_b   1.000
_cell.length_c   1.000
_cell.angle_alpha   90.00
_cell.angle_beta   90.00
_cell.angle_gamma   90.00
#
_symmetry.space_group_name_H-M   'P 1'
#
loop_
_entity.id
_entity.type
_entity.pdbx_description
1 polymer ?
#
loop_
_entity_poly.entity_id
_entity_poly.type
_entity_poly.pdbx_seq_one_letter_code
_entity_poly.pdbx_strand_id
1 'polypeptide(L)'
;MALNKAGKQMQAKGEFSKAIERNPKYTKPLYQRMNIYKKEEEYERALADANKIKEIDPGYLQPQLDQRIIPELERLQKEKFEKMKEEVVGNLKSMGNSVLGYFGMSVDNFKLQQNQ
;
A
#
# COMPACT_ATOMS: atom_id res chain seq x y z
N MET A 1 -24.46 0.87 8.34
CA MET A 1 -23.51 0.63 9.46
C MET A 1 -22.03 0.84 9.10
N ALA A 2 -21.61 0.77 7.82
CA ALA A 2 -20.20 0.93 7.40
C ALA A 2 -19.57 2.31 7.67
N LEU A 3 -20.33 3.41 7.48
CA LEU A 3 -19.86 4.79 7.72
C LEU A 3 -19.37 5.04 9.16
N ASN A 4 -20.02 4.42 10.14
CA ASN A 4 -19.67 4.58 11.55
C ASN A 4 -18.32 3.91 11.87
N LYS A 5 -18.01 2.78 11.23
CA LYS A 5 -16.75 2.05 11.44
C LYS A 5 -15.56 2.80 10.83
N ALA A 6 -15.71 3.29 9.60
CA ALA A 6 -14.65 4.07 8.93
C ALA A 6 -14.35 5.38 9.68
N GLY A 7 -15.38 6.11 10.13
CA GLY A 7 -15.20 7.32 10.94
C GLY A 7 -14.47 7.04 12.26
N LYS A 8 -14.82 5.95 12.95
CA LYS A 8 -14.11 5.50 14.17
C LYS A 8 -12.66 5.12 13.91
N GLN A 9 -12.36 4.47 12.78
CA GLN A 9 -10.99 4.12 12.40
C GLN A 9 -10.15 5.37 12.09
N MET A 10 -10.72 6.37 11.41
CA MET A 10 -10.05 7.64 11.15
C MET A 10 -9.71 8.38 12.45
N GLN A 11 -10.69 8.48 13.36
CA GLN A 11 -10.47 9.08 14.68
C GLN A 11 -9.40 8.31 15.48
N ALA A 12 -9.46 6.97 15.49
CA ALA A 12 -8.48 6.14 16.17
C ALA A 12 -7.05 6.35 15.65
N LYS A 13 -6.86 6.43 14.32
CA LYS A 13 -5.55 6.77 13.71
C LYS A 13 -5.05 8.13 14.18
N GLY A 14 -5.93 9.12 14.32
CA GLY A 14 -5.59 10.46 14.85
C GLY A 14 -5.12 10.39 16.30
N GLU A 15 -5.85 9.70 17.16
CA GLU A 15 -5.48 9.53 18.58
C GLU A 15 -4.18 8.72 18.75
N PHE A 16 -3.95 7.69 17.92
CA PHE A 16 -2.67 6.98 17.91
C PHE A 16 -1.51 7.88 17.48
N SER A 17 -1.72 8.75 16.49
CA SER A 17 -0.69 9.69 16.04
C SER A 17 -0.30 10.66 17.17
N LYS A 18 -1.27 11.24 17.88
CA LYS A 18 -1.03 12.06 19.08
C LYS A 18 -0.30 11.29 20.18
N ALA A 19 -0.64 10.01 20.39
CA ALA A 19 0.03 9.18 21.38
C ALA A 19 1.50 8.92 21.02
N ILE A 20 1.80 8.73 19.72
CA ILE A 20 3.16 8.56 19.19
C ILE A 20 3.95 9.87 19.30
N GLU A 21 3.33 11.02 19.05
CA GLU A 21 3.97 12.33 19.24
C GLU A 21 4.36 12.56 20.71
N ARG A 22 3.48 12.20 21.64
CA ARG A 22 3.73 12.34 23.09
C ARG A 22 4.77 11.35 23.61
N ASN A 23 4.75 10.11 23.11
CA ASN A 23 5.72 9.09 23.46
C ASN A 23 6.15 8.32 22.21
N PRO A 24 7.26 8.73 21.57
CA PRO A 24 7.75 8.09 20.35
C PRO A 24 8.15 6.63 20.53
N LYS A 25 8.44 6.19 21.76
CA LYS A 25 8.78 4.80 22.10
C LYS A 25 7.56 3.96 22.47
N TYR A 26 6.35 4.50 22.34
CA TYR A 26 5.15 3.75 22.66
C TYR A 26 4.71 2.85 21.50
N THR A 27 5.04 1.57 21.61
CA THR A 27 4.85 0.57 20.54
C THR A 27 3.39 0.22 20.27
N LYS A 28 2.52 0.28 21.28
CA LYS A 28 1.11 -0.17 21.15
C LYS A 28 0.30 0.68 20.16
N PRO A 29 0.33 2.03 20.17
CA PRO A 29 -0.31 2.84 19.14
C PRO A 29 0.19 2.56 17.73
N LEU A 30 1.51 2.34 17.55
CA LEU A 30 2.09 1.98 16.24
C LEU A 30 1.49 0.67 15.73
N TYR A 31 1.43 -0.36 16.58
CA TYR A 31 0.87 -1.66 16.20
C TYR A 31 -0.62 -1.58 15.84
N GLN A 32 -1.41 -0.80 16.59
CA GLN A 32 -2.83 -0.61 16.30
C GLN A 32 -3.04 0.19 15.01
N ARG A 33 -2.23 1.24 14.79
CA ARG A 33 -2.30 2.07 13.58
C ARG A 33 -1.89 1.29 12.34
N MET A 34 -0.81 0.50 12.42
CA MET A 34 -0.39 -0.47 11.41
C MET A 34 -1.53 -1.42 11.01
N ASN A 35 -2.23 -2.01 11.98
CA ASN A 35 -3.34 -2.92 11.70
C ASN A 35 -4.53 -2.23 11.02
N ILE A 36 -4.77 -0.95 11.32
CA ILE A 36 -5.79 -0.18 10.60
C ILE A 36 -5.33 0.06 9.17
N TYR A 37 -4.09 0.51 8.95
CA TYR A 37 -3.55 0.72 7.60
C TYR A 37 -3.52 -0.56 6.77
N LYS A 38 -3.16 -1.71 7.37
CA LYS A 38 -3.22 -3.01 6.70
C LYS A 38 -4.64 -3.36 6.22
N LYS A 39 -5.66 -3.06 7.04
CA LYS A 39 -7.08 -3.29 6.69
C LYS A 39 -7.62 -2.33 5.63
N GLU A 40 -7.02 -1.13 5.53
CA GLU A 40 -7.33 -0.15 4.48
C GLU A 40 -6.45 -0.35 3.23
N GLU A 41 -5.63 -1.40 3.20
CA GLU A 41 -4.67 -1.69 2.12
C GLU A 41 -3.65 -0.57 1.88
N GLU A 42 -3.40 0.25 2.88
CA GLU A 42 -2.40 1.32 2.93
C GLU A 42 -1.05 0.72 3.38
N TYR A 43 -0.55 -0.25 2.61
CA TYR A 43 0.56 -1.12 3.03
C TYR A 43 1.86 -0.37 3.28
N GLU A 44 2.12 0.72 2.55
CA GLU A 44 3.32 1.56 2.75
C GLU A 44 3.33 2.20 4.16
N ARG A 45 2.19 2.74 4.59
CA ARG A 45 2.04 3.33 5.94
C ARG A 45 2.08 2.25 7.02
N ALA A 46 1.53 1.07 6.75
CA ALA A 46 1.64 -0.07 7.65
C ALA A 46 3.10 -0.52 7.81
N LEU A 47 3.87 -0.60 6.72
CA LEU A 47 5.30 -0.93 6.75
C LEU A 47 6.10 0.09 7.54
N ALA A 48 5.82 1.38 7.37
CA ALA A 48 6.48 2.43 8.14
C ALA A 48 6.26 2.26 9.65
N ASP A 49 5.02 1.98 10.08
CA ASP A 49 4.72 1.71 11.49
C ASP A 49 5.39 0.41 11.98
N ALA A 50 5.40 -0.66 11.17
CA ALA A 50 6.06 -1.93 11.48
C ALA A 50 7.57 -1.79 11.67
N ASN A 51 8.24 -1.05 10.78
CA ASN A 51 9.67 -0.77 10.86
C ASN A 51 9.99 0.08 12.10
N LYS A 52 9.16 1.09 12.40
CA LYS A 52 9.34 1.90 13.61
C LYS A 52 9.20 1.06 14.89
N ILE A 53 8.27 0.09 14.93
CA ILE A 53 8.17 -0.84 16.06
C ILE A 53 9.47 -1.63 16.22
N LYS A 54 10.00 -2.16 15.11
CA LYS A 54 11.24 -2.93 15.09
C LYS A 54 12.44 -2.12 15.60
N GLU A 55 12.49 -0.83 15.29
CA GLU A 55 13.53 0.09 15.79
C GLU A 55 13.43 0.37 17.30
N ILE A 56 12.21 0.47 17.83
CA ILE A 56 11.97 0.87 19.23
C ILE A 56 12.22 -0.26 20.21
N ASP A 57 11.70 -1.46 19.92
CA ASP A 57 11.78 -2.59 20.85
C ASP A 57 11.97 -3.92 20.09
N PRO A 58 13.24 -4.35 19.94
CA PRO A 58 13.60 -5.67 19.42
C PRO A 58 13.06 -6.83 20.29
N GLY A 59 12.66 -6.64 21.54
CA GLY A 59 12.19 -7.73 22.40
C GLY A 59 10.68 -8.01 22.31
N TYR A 60 9.87 -6.96 22.10
CA TYR A 60 8.42 -7.05 22.31
C TYR A 60 7.66 -7.83 21.22
N LEU A 61 8.08 -7.68 19.95
CA LEU A 61 7.39 -8.27 18.78
C LEU A 61 8.35 -8.71 17.66
N GLN A 62 9.66 -8.58 17.83
CA GLN A 62 10.63 -8.73 16.73
C GLN A 62 10.51 -10.06 15.98
N PRO A 63 10.37 -11.24 16.63
CA PRO A 63 10.24 -12.49 15.88
C PRO A 63 9.00 -12.49 14.97
N GLN A 64 7.89 -11.90 15.42
CA GLN A 64 6.65 -11.85 14.64
C GLN A 64 6.70 -10.77 13.56
N LEU A 65 7.34 -9.63 13.83
CA LEU A 65 7.53 -8.56 12.86
C LEU A 65 8.41 -9.01 11.69
N ASP A 66 9.55 -9.61 12.00
CA ASP A 66 10.54 -9.99 10.99
C ASP A 66 10.12 -11.21 10.18
N GLN A 67 9.47 -12.20 10.81
CA GLN A 67 9.16 -13.46 10.13
C GLN A 67 7.78 -13.46 9.46
N ARG A 68 6.85 -12.62 9.92
CA ARG A 68 5.45 -12.67 9.47
C ARG A 68 4.97 -11.34 8.96
N ILE A 69 4.97 -10.30 9.79
CA ILE A 69 4.25 -9.06 9.49
C ILE A 69 4.91 -8.28 8.35
N ILE A 70 6.22 -8.01 8.43
CA ILE A 70 6.92 -7.22 7.42
C ILE A 70 6.90 -7.96 6.05
N PRO A 71 7.29 -9.25 5.96
CA PRO A 71 7.20 -9.97 4.69
C PRO A 71 5.78 -10.06 4.12
N GLU A 72 4.76 -10.22 4.97
CA GLU A 72 3.35 -10.21 4.55
C GLU A 72 2.97 -8.85 3.95
N LEU A 73 3.33 -7.74 4.62
CA LEU A 73 3.03 -6.40 4.14
C LEU A 73 3.77 -6.05 2.85
N GLU A 74 5.04 -6.43 2.71
CA GLU A 74 5.82 -6.26 1.48
C GLU A 74 5.20 -7.03 0.33
N ARG A 75 4.78 -8.28 0.57
CA ARG A 75 4.09 -9.10 -0.43
C ARG A 75 2.78 -8.44 -0.86
N LEU A 76 1.94 -8.02 0.10
CA LEU A 76 0.66 -7.37 -0.18
C LEU A 76 0.84 -6.04 -0.93
N GLN A 77 1.85 -5.25 -0.57
CA GLN A 77 2.19 -4.01 -1.28
C GLN A 77 2.56 -4.31 -2.74
N LYS A 78 3.42 -5.30 -2.97
CA LYS A 78 3.83 -5.72 -4.31
C LYS A 78 2.65 -6.25 -5.12
N GLU A 79 1.81 -7.09 -4.52
CA GLU A 79 0.60 -7.62 -5.18
C GLU A 79 -0.36 -6.49 -5.58
N LYS A 80 -0.56 -5.50 -4.71
CA LYS A 80 -1.38 -4.31 -5.02
C LYS A 80 -0.76 -3.45 -6.12
N PHE A 81 0.56 -3.26 -6.09
CA PHE A 81 1.27 -2.51 -7.12
C PHE A 81 1.21 -3.18 -8.49
N GLU A 82 1.46 -4.49 -8.58
CA GLU A 82 1.36 -5.21 -9.86
C GLU A 82 -0.08 -5.21 -10.40
N LYS A 83 -1.10 -5.42 -9.55
CA LYS A 83 -2.51 -5.29 -9.96
C LYS A 83 -2.83 -3.89 -10.50
N MET A 84 -2.41 -2.86 -9.79
CA MET A 84 -2.61 -1.47 -10.23
C MET A 84 -1.90 -1.20 -11.55
N LYS A 85 -0.68 -1.72 -11.72
CA LYS A 85 0.08 -1.60 -12.97
C LYS A 85 -0.61 -2.31 -14.13
N GLU A 86 -1.10 -3.53 -13.93
CA GLU A 86 -1.87 -4.26 -14.94
C GLU A 86 -3.13 -3.48 -15.36
N GLU A 87 -3.89 -2.97 -14.39
CA GLU A 87 -5.08 -2.17 -14.64
C GLU A 87 -4.75 -0.87 -15.39
N VAL A 88 -3.74 -0.13 -14.93
CA VAL A 88 -3.32 1.13 -15.57
C VAL A 88 -2.83 0.89 -17.00
N VAL A 89 -2.04 -0.17 -17.22
CA VAL A 89 -1.58 -0.54 -18.57
C VAL A 89 -2.75 -0.93 -19.45
N GLY A 90 -3.70 -1.72 -18.94
CA GLY A 90 -4.92 -2.09 -19.66
C GLY A 90 -5.74 -0.87 -20.06
N ASN A 91 -5.99 0.04 -19.11
CA ASN A 91 -6.71 1.28 -19.34
C ASN A 91 -5.99 2.17 -20.37
N LEU A 92 -4.67 2.32 -20.25
CA LEU A 92 -3.88 3.11 -21.19
C LEU A 92 -3.91 2.52 -22.61
N LYS A 93 -3.81 1.20 -22.75
CA LYS A 93 -3.97 0.50 -24.03
C LYS A 93 -5.37 0.72 -24.62
N SER A 94 -6.41 0.59 -23.81
CA SER A 94 -7.81 0.81 -24.23
C SER A 94 -8.03 2.25 -24.71
N MET A 95 -7.50 3.24 -23.98
CA MET A 95 -7.54 4.64 -24.38
C MET A 95 -6.76 4.89 -25.68
N GLY A 96 -5.55 4.33 -25.79
CA GLY A 96 -4.73 4.42 -27.00
C GLY A 96 -5.44 3.83 -28.22
N ASN A 97 -6.05 2.65 -28.08
CA ASN A 97 -6.82 2.00 -29.14
C ASN A 97 -8.08 2.77 -29.52
N SER A 98 -8.72 3.48 -28.57
CA SER A 98 -9.87 4.33 -28.87
C SER A 98 -9.47 5.50 -29.78
N VAL A 99 -8.32 6.14 -29.53
CA VAL A 99 -7.81 7.25 -30.35
C VAL A 99 -7.28 6.75 -31.70
N LEU A 100 -6.48 5.68 -31.70
CA LEU A 100 -5.88 5.11 -32.91
C LEU A 100 -6.92 4.42 -33.81
N GLY A 101 -7.99 3.88 -33.23
CA GLY A 101 -9.08 3.23 -33.96
C GLY A 101 -9.78 4.16 -34.96
N TYR A 102 -9.86 5.47 -34.67
CA TYR A 102 -10.37 6.47 -35.63
C TYR A 102 -9.54 6.54 -36.92
N PHE A 103 -8.30 6.08 -36.87
CA PHE A 103 -7.38 6.04 -38.00
C PHE A 103 -7.13 4.62 -38.50
N GLY A 104 -7.92 3.63 -38.06
CA GLY A 104 -7.73 2.21 -38.42
C GLY A 104 -6.47 1.58 -37.82
N MET A 105 -5.91 2.17 -36.75
CA MET A 105 -4.67 1.72 -36.10
C MET A 105 -4.94 1.08 -34.73
N SER A 106 -3.98 0.29 -34.21
CA SER A 106 -3.99 -0.31 -32.87
C SER A 106 -2.60 -0.28 -32.24
N VAL A 107 -2.53 -0.09 -30.92
CA VAL A 107 -1.30 -0.20 -30.12
C VAL A 107 -0.68 -1.61 -30.17
N ASP A 108 -1.46 -2.63 -30.54
CA ASP A 108 -0.99 -4.02 -30.64
C ASP A 108 -0.10 -4.25 -31.88
N ASN A 109 -0.22 -3.39 -32.90
CA ASN A 109 0.51 -3.52 -34.17
C ASN A 109 1.81 -2.69 -34.22
N PHE A 110 2.13 -1.90 -33.19
CA PHE A 110 3.36 -1.10 -33.12
C PHE A 110 4.56 -1.98 -32.78
N LYS A 111 5.14 -2.65 -33.79
CA LYS A 111 6.52 -3.15 -33.70
C LYS A 111 7.47 -2.03 -34.09
N LEU A 112 8.21 -1.49 -33.12
CA LEU A 112 9.32 -0.56 -33.40
C LEU A 112 10.37 -1.29 -34.25
N GLN A 113 10.44 -0.96 -35.53
CA GLN A 113 11.65 -1.23 -36.30
C GLN A 113 12.70 -0.22 -35.84
N GLN A 114 13.71 -0.69 -35.10
CA GLN A 114 14.93 0.10 -34.93
C GLN A 114 15.59 0.17 -36.30
N ASN A 115 15.48 1.32 -36.96
CA ASN A 115 16.27 1.59 -38.16
C ASN A 115 17.75 1.54 -37.74
N GLN A 116 18.50 0.68 -38.45
CA GLN A 116 19.93 0.45 -38.27
C GLN A 116 20.75 1.72 -38.45
#